data_AF-A0A1J3IQ04-F1
#
_entry.id   AF-A0A1J3IQ04-F1
#
_cell.length_a   1.000
_cell.length_b   1.000
_cell.length_c   1.000
_cell.angle_alpha   90.00
_cell.angle_beta   90.00
_cell.angle_gamma   90.00
#
_symmetry.space_group_name_H-M   'P 1'
#
loop_
_entity.id
_entity.type
_entity.pdbx_description
1 polymer ?
#
loop_
_entity_poly.entity_id
_entity_poly.type
_entity_poly.pdbx_seq_one_letter_code
_entity_poly.pdbx_strand_id
1 'polypeptide(L)'
;AGENLNSLGAYFAPLVKKLEAKGGEAGEVWDDDTFESVRKVYVGHGQDGIAFVKFEYVDGSDQVVVGDERGTMTESGADEFEVDSDDYIVYVEGYHGKIDGVDTEVIMALLFKTYKGKTSPRYGVKSGIRFVLQGGKIVGFHGRSTDVLHSLGAYMSLPSTPKLLGKWTKVEQNGEEGPGPRSAHDITRKNGHFIPKLGPYV
;
A
#
# COMPACT_ATOMS: atom_id res chain seq x y z
N ALA A 1 26.24 11.26 -47.45
CA ALA A 1 25.53 9.99 -47.18
C ALA A 1 26.14 9.45 -45.89
N GLY A 2 25.55 9.70 -44.73
CA GLY A 2 24.60 8.82 -44.02
C GLY A 2 25.40 8.17 -42.87
N GLU A 3 24.97 8.11 -41.61
CA GLU A 3 23.62 8.17 -41.08
C GLU A 3 23.60 8.75 -39.65
N ASN A 4 22.47 9.39 -39.35
CA ASN A 4 22.08 9.87 -38.04
C ASN A 4 22.04 8.74 -37.01
N LEU A 5 22.51 9.03 -35.79
CA LEU A 5 22.17 8.23 -34.61
C LEU A 5 20.71 8.50 -34.24
N ASN A 6 19.81 7.65 -34.73
CA ASN A 6 18.37 7.75 -34.46
C ASN A 6 18.05 7.11 -33.11
N SER A 7 18.13 7.93 -32.06
CA SER A 7 17.67 7.69 -30.69
C SER A 7 18.55 6.83 -29.78
N LEU A 8 18.72 7.32 -28.55
CA LEU A 8 19.19 6.57 -27.39
C LEU A 8 17.99 6.42 -26.46
N GLY A 9 17.37 5.25 -26.46
CA GLY A 9 16.28 4.92 -25.54
C GLY A 9 16.85 4.58 -24.17
N ALA A 10 16.60 5.41 -23.16
CA ALA A 10 16.83 5.03 -21.77
C ALA A 10 15.61 4.25 -21.27
N TYR A 11 15.77 2.95 -21.04
CA TYR A 11 14.78 2.14 -20.34
C TYR A 11 14.86 2.47 -18.84
N PHE A 12 13.95 3.30 -18.36
CA PHE A 12 13.80 3.51 -16.91
C PHE A 12 12.98 2.36 -16.34
N ALA A 13 13.65 1.44 -15.65
CA ALA A 13 12.96 0.44 -14.84
C ALA A 13 12.01 1.14 -13.84
N PRO A 14 10.80 0.59 -13.59
CA PRO A 14 9.88 1.17 -12.62
C PRO A 14 10.55 1.33 -11.25
N LEU A 15 10.36 2.47 -10.59
CA LEU A 15 10.91 2.68 -9.26
C LEU A 15 10.09 1.86 -8.25
N VAL A 16 10.70 0.81 -7.71
CA VAL A 16 10.11 0.00 -6.65
C VAL A 16 10.52 0.54 -5.28
N LYS A 17 9.53 0.70 -4.39
CA LYS A 17 9.72 1.13 -3.01
C LYS A 17 9.15 0.09 -2.06
N LYS A 18 9.98 -0.37 -1.11
CA LYS A 18 9.53 -1.19 0.02
C LYS A 18 8.76 -0.31 1.02
N LEU A 19 7.50 -0.63 1.26
CA LEU A 19 6.70 -0.05 2.33
C LEU A 19 6.93 -0.87 3.60
N GLU A 20 7.16 -0.19 4.72
CA GLU A 20 7.36 -0.83 6.02
C GLU A 20 6.17 -1.74 6.36
N ALA A 21 6.48 -2.90 6.95
CA ALA A 21 5.46 -3.75 7.53
C ALA A 21 4.78 -3.04 8.70
N LYS A 22 3.47 -3.22 8.83
CA LYS A 22 2.66 -2.68 9.93
C LYS A 22 2.03 -3.84 10.69
N GLY A 23 2.03 -3.76 12.02
CA GLY A 23 1.61 -4.84 12.91
C GLY A 23 2.70 -5.19 13.92
N GLY A 24 2.64 -6.42 14.44
CA GLY A 24 3.53 -6.91 15.49
C GLY A 24 4.92 -7.32 15.01
N GLU A 25 5.86 -7.34 15.96
CA GLU A 25 7.26 -7.74 15.77
C GLU A 25 7.51 -9.22 16.16
N ALA A 26 6.46 -10.00 16.34
CA ALA A 26 6.57 -11.43 16.60
C ALA A 26 6.64 -12.24 15.30
N GLY A 27 7.12 -13.48 15.41
CA GLY A 27 7.20 -14.41 14.29
C GLY A 27 8.40 -14.23 13.36
N GLU A 28 8.48 -15.16 12.41
CA GLU A 28 9.53 -15.24 11.41
C GLU A 28 9.26 -14.23 10.29
N VAL A 29 10.33 -13.59 9.83
CA VAL A 29 10.26 -12.63 8.71
C VAL A 29 10.17 -13.43 7.41
N TRP A 30 9.28 -12.99 6.52
CA TRP A 30 9.16 -13.52 5.17
C TRP A 30 9.05 -12.39 4.16
N ASP A 31 9.48 -12.66 2.93
CA ASP A 31 9.53 -11.71 1.83
C ASP A 31 9.32 -12.49 0.53
N ASP A 32 8.26 -12.18 -0.22
CA ASP A 32 7.96 -12.85 -1.48
C ASP A 32 8.72 -12.23 -2.66
N ASP A 33 9.56 -11.22 -2.42
CA ASP A 33 10.21 -10.39 -3.44
C ASP A 33 9.20 -9.53 -4.25
N THR A 34 9.64 -9.08 -5.43
CA THR A 34 8.90 -8.15 -6.30
C THR A 34 8.62 -8.80 -7.64
N PHE A 35 7.39 -8.62 -8.14
CA PHE A 35 6.90 -9.17 -9.40
C PHE A 35 6.37 -8.06 -10.32
N GLU A 36 5.80 -8.44 -11.46
CA GLU A 36 5.13 -7.47 -12.33
C GLU A 36 3.79 -7.04 -11.72
N SER A 37 2.98 -7.99 -11.25
CA SER A 37 1.69 -7.70 -10.60
C SER A 37 1.23 -8.80 -9.63
N VAL A 38 0.24 -8.46 -8.80
CA VAL A 38 -0.51 -9.42 -7.99
C VAL A 38 -1.72 -9.89 -8.79
N ARG A 39 -1.84 -11.20 -9.00
CA ARG A 39 -2.95 -11.84 -9.70
C ARG A 39 -4.08 -12.21 -8.74
N LYS A 40 -3.75 -12.78 -7.59
CA LYS A 40 -4.73 -13.29 -6.65
C LYS A 40 -4.23 -13.20 -5.22
N VAL A 41 -5.16 -12.94 -4.31
CA VAL A 41 -4.93 -12.92 -2.86
C VAL A 41 -5.78 -13.99 -2.21
N TYR A 42 -5.19 -14.73 -1.29
CA TYR A 42 -5.86 -15.68 -0.42
C TYR A 42 -5.77 -15.19 1.02
N VAL A 43 -6.88 -15.19 1.75
CA VAL A 43 -6.93 -14.78 3.15
C VAL A 43 -7.70 -15.80 3.98
N GLY A 44 -7.03 -16.41 4.95
CA GLY A 44 -7.62 -17.35 5.89
C GLY A 44 -7.85 -16.72 7.26
N HIS A 45 -9.04 -16.97 7.82
CA HIS A 45 -9.45 -16.43 9.11
C HIS A 45 -8.96 -17.33 10.25
N GLY A 46 -8.41 -16.69 11.28
CA GLY A 46 -8.11 -17.30 12.57
C GLY A 46 -9.19 -16.99 13.61
N GLN A 47 -8.95 -17.44 14.84
CA GLN A 47 -9.87 -17.16 15.96
C GLN A 47 -9.92 -15.66 16.29
N ASP A 48 -8.76 -15.02 16.37
CA ASP A 48 -8.62 -13.65 16.86
C ASP A 48 -8.02 -12.68 15.81
N GLY A 49 -8.00 -13.08 14.53
CA GLY A 49 -7.42 -12.26 13.45
C GLY A 49 -7.24 -13.02 12.14
N ILE A 50 -6.33 -12.53 11.31
CA ILE A 50 -5.93 -13.19 10.06
C ILE A 50 -4.87 -14.24 10.39
N ALA A 51 -5.17 -15.51 10.16
CA ALA A 51 -4.25 -16.60 10.41
C ALA A 51 -3.34 -16.87 9.21
N PHE A 52 -3.86 -16.69 8.00
CA PHE A 52 -3.20 -17.14 6.79
C PHE A 52 -3.29 -16.11 5.67
N VAL A 53 -2.20 -15.93 4.93
CA VAL A 53 -2.20 -15.26 3.63
C VAL A 53 -1.34 -16.02 2.63
N LYS A 54 -1.73 -15.93 1.37
CA LYS A 54 -0.97 -16.42 0.22
C LYS A 54 -1.27 -15.54 -0.98
N PHE A 55 -0.30 -15.39 -1.86
CA PHE A 55 -0.42 -14.55 -3.05
C PHE A 55 -0.02 -15.33 -4.30
N GLU A 56 -0.72 -15.06 -5.39
CA GLU A 56 -0.25 -15.40 -6.73
C GLU A 56 0.14 -14.12 -7.46
N TYR A 57 1.25 -14.20 -8.16
CA TYR A 57 1.86 -13.09 -8.88
C TYR A 57 1.96 -13.41 -10.37
N VAL A 58 2.23 -12.36 -11.15
CA VAL A 58 2.67 -12.46 -12.54
C VAL A 58 4.09 -11.93 -12.63
N ASP A 59 5.01 -12.70 -13.20
CA ASP A 59 6.40 -12.27 -13.42
C ASP A 59 6.56 -11.45 -14.71
N GLY A 60 7.80 -11.01 -15.01
CA GLY A 60 8.09 -10.23 -16.22
C GLY A 60 7.95 -11.00 -17.53
N SER A 61 7.67 -12.31 -17.49
CA SER A 61 7.41 -13.18 -18.65
C SER A 61 5.94 -13.58 -18.77
N ASP A 62 5.05 -12.84 -18.09
CA ASP A 62 3.61 -13.11 -17.98
C ASP A 62 3.28 -14.51 -17.43
N GLN A 63 4.18 -15.12 -16.64
CA GLN A 63 3.95 -16.42 -16.00
C GLN A 63 3.42 -16.25 -14.58
N VAL A 64 2.53 -17.17 -14.18
CA VAL A 64 2.00 -17.21 -12.82
C VAL A 64 3.06 -17.76 -11.88
N VAL A 65 3.39 -17.00 -10.84
CA VAL A 65 4.25 -17.42 -9.74
C VAL A 65 3.38 -17.56 -8.49
N VAL A 66 3.34 -18.78 -7.94
CA VAL A 66 2.59 -19.07 -6.71
C VAL A 66 3.52 -18.81 -5.53
N GLY A 67 3.17 -17.85 -4.68
CA GLY A 67 3.88 -17.56 -3.45
C GLY A 67 3.67 -18.66 -2.39
N ASP A 68 4.56 -18.69 -1.41
CA ASP A 68 4.43 -19.59 -0.28
C ASP A 68 3.25 -19.19 0.62
N GLU A 69 2.88 -20.11 1.47
CA GLU A 69 1.87 -19.93 2.50
C GLU A 69 2.48 -19.25 3.72
N ARG A 70 1.83 -18.18 4.20
CA ARG A 70 2.27 -17.41 5.37
C ARG A 70 1.24 -17.55 6.48
N GLY A 71 1.64 -18.13 7.61
CA GLY A 71 0.74 -18.51 8.69
C GLY A 71 0.13 -19.90 8.50
N THR A 72 -0.87 -20.24 9.31
CA THR A 72 -1.51 -21.57 9.29
C THR A 72 -2.95 -21.46 8.80
N MET A 73 -3.28 -22.22 7.75
CA MET A 73 -4.66 -22.32 7.27
C MET A 73 -5.52 -23.09 8.28
N THR A 74 -6.69 -22.53 8.61
CA THR A 74 -7.67 -23.16 9.50
C THR A 74 -8.65 -24.05 8.73
N GLU A 75 -9.49 -24.81 9.45
CA GLU A 75 -10.54 -25.64 8.84
C GLU A 75 -11.54 -24.83 8.00
N SER A 76 -11.66 -23.52 8.26
CA SER A 76 -12.49 -22.58 7.50
C SER A 76 -11.98 -22.33 6.08
N GLY A 77 -10.76 -22.74 5.75
CA GLY A 77 -10.12 -22.48 4.46
C GLY A 77 -9.72 -21.01 4.29
N ALA A 78 -9.56 -20.60 3.03
CA ALA A 78 -9.20 -19.24 2.65
C ALA A 78 -10.21 -18.65 1.67
N ASP A 79 -10.56 -17.39 1.87
CA ASP A 79 -11.28 -16.61 0.88
C ASP A 79 -10.33 -16.14 -0.21
N GLU A 80 -10.83 -16.07 -1.44
CA GLU A 80 -10.06 -15.62 -2.60
C GLU A 80 -10.49 -14.22 -3.06
N PHE A 81 -9.51 -13.45 -3.52
CA PHE A 81 -9.73 -12.21 -4.25
C PHE A 81 -8.86 -12.19 -5.52
N GLU A 82 -9.51 -12.38 -6.67
CA GLU A 82 -8.86 -12.31 -7.97
C GLU A 82 -8.83 -10.87 -8.51
N VAL A 83 -7.66 -10.47 -9.01
CA VAL A 83 -7.43 -9.20 -9.68
C VAL A 83 -7.52 -9.44 -11.18
N ASP A 84 -8.31 -8.61 -11.86
CA ASP A 84 -8.49 -8.74 -13.30
C ASP A 84 -7.15 -8.49 -14.02
N SER A 85 -6.88 -9.20 -15.12
CA SER A 85 -5.57 -9.20 -15.81
C SER A 85 -5.07 -7.82 -16.27
N ASP A 86 -5.98 -6.87 -16.48
CA ASP A 86 -5.68 -5.50 -16.90
C ASP A 86 -5.91 -4.48 -15.77
N ASP A 87 -5.92 -4.95 -14.52
CA ASP A 87 -6.05 -4.19 -13.29
C ASP A 87 -4.92 -4.55 -12.31
N TYR A 88 -4.82 -3.81 -11.20
CA TYR A 88 -3.81 -4.04 -10.18
C TYR A 88 -4.23 -3.44 -8.84
N ILE A 89 -3.70 -4.01 -7.75
CA ILE A 89 -3.92 -3.49 -6.40
C ILE A 89 -3.19 -2.16 -6.23
N VAL A 90 -3.87 -1.15 -5.70
CA VAL A 90 -3.30 0.19 -5.42
C VAL A 90 -3.36 0.57 -3.95
N TYR A 91 -4.12 -0.20 -3.18
CA TYR A 91 -4.45 0.15 -1.81
C TYR A 91 -4.79 -1.10 -1.01
N VAL A 92 -4.12 -1.26 0.12
CA VAL A 92 -4.43 -2.25 1.14
C VAL A 92 -4.72 -1.49 2.42
N GLU A 93 -5.91 -1.70 2.98
CA GLU A 93 -6.24 -1.25 4.33
C GLU A 93 -6.19 -2.44 5.27
N GLY A 94 -5.49 -2.26 6.38
CA GLY A 94 -5.46 -3.25 7.43
C GLY A 94 -5.69 -2.66 8.80
N TYR A 95 -5.96 -3.55 9.75
CA TYR A 95 -6.04 -3.25 11.16
C TYR A 95 -5.15 -4.24 11.90
N HIS A 96 -4.43 -3.79 12.90
CA HIS A 96 -3.62 -4.64 13.76
C HIS A 96 -3.86 -4.30 15.22
N GLY A 97 -3.75 -5.27 16.10
CA GLY A 97 -3.95 -5.07 17.53
C GLY A 97 -3.44 -6.24 18.37
N LYS A 98 -3.35 -6.01 19.68
CA LYS A 98 -3.08 -7.08 20.64
C LYS A 98 -4.35 -7.91 20.87
N ILE A 99 -4.15 -9.21 21.06
CA ILE A 99 -5.21 -10.12 21.53
C ILE A 99 -5.22 -10.06 23.06
N ASP A 100 -6.42 -10.05 23.66
CA ASP A 100 -6.54 -10.02 25.12
C ASP A 100 -5.84 -11.22 25.76
N GLY A 101 -4.93 -10.94 26.71
CA GLY A 101 -4.16 -11.97 27.40
C GLY A 101 -2.91 -12.47 26.65
N VAL A 102 -2.62 -11.93 25.45
CA VAL A 102 -1.41 -12.26 24.68
C VAL A 102 -0.62 -10.98 24.39
N ASP A 103 0.69 -10.98 24.66
CA ASP A 103 1.54 -9.79 24.44
C ASP A 103 1.99 -9.60 22.99
N THR A 104 1.38 -10.33 22.05
CA THR A 104 1.69 -10.24 20.62
C THR A 104 0.56 -9.54 19.87
N GLU A 105 0.97 -8.69 18.93
CA GLU A 105 0.06 -8.01 18.01
C GLU A 105 -0.10 -8.80 16.71
N VAL A 106 -1.32 -8.89 16.20
CA VAL A 106 -1.68 -9.60 14.98
C VAL A 106 -2.44 -8.69 14.02
N ILE A 107 -2.44 -9.06 12.74
CA ILE A 107 -3.32 -8.47 11.75
C ILE A 107 -4.75 -8.93 12.02
N MET A 108 -5.63 -7.98 12.29
CA MET A 108 -7.03 -8.19 12.66
C MET A 108 -7.96 -8.20 11.45
N ALA A 109 -7.64 -7.38 10.43
CA ALA A 109 -8.44 -7.29 9.22
C ALA A 109 -7.64 -6.80 8.03
N LEU A 110 -8.10 -7.18 6.83
CA LEU A 110 -7.56 -6.74 5.54
C LEU A 110 -8.69 -6.37 4.56
N LEU A 111 -8.42 -5.40 3.70
CA LEU A 111 -9.24 -5.01 2.56
C LEU A 111 -8.35 -4.51 1.43
N PHE A 112 -8.62 -4.99 0.22
CA PHE A 112 -7.86 -4.65 -0.98
C PHE A 112 -8.73 -3.82 -1.92
N LYS A 113 -8.11 -2.83 -2.58
CA LYS A 113 -8.74 -2.08 -3.67
C LYS A 113 -7.82 -2.02 -4.88
N THR A 114 -8.44 -2.15 -6.05
CA THR A 114 -7.74 -2.11 -7.33
C THR A 114 -7.83 -0.74 -7.98
N TYR A 115 -7.00 -0.51 -8.99
CA TYR A 115 -6.95 0.74 -9.74
C TYR A 115 -8.27 1.05 -10.45
N LYS A 116 -8.96 0.04 -10.99
CA LYS A 116 -10.28 0.22 -11.62
C LYS A 116 -11.44 0.33 -10.62
N GLY A 117 -11.16 0.30 -9.32
CA GLY A 117 -12.15 0.54 -8.27
C GLY A 117 -12.83 -0.72 -7.73
N LYS A 118 -12.40 -1.94 -8.12
CA LYS A 118 -12.85 -3.18 -7.49
C LYS A 118 -12.37 -3.19 -6.04
N THR A 119 -13.25 -3.55 -5.12
CA THR A 119 -12.94 -3.66 -3.70
C THR A 119 -13.22 -5.09 -3.25
N SER A 120 -12.26 -5.72 -2.57
CA SER A 120 -12.46 -7.05 -1.99
C SER A 120 -13.53 -7.02 -0.89
N PRO A 121 -14.09 -8.17 -0.51
CA PRO A 121 -14.65 -8.34 0.82
C PRO A 121 -13.66 -7.88 1.90
N ARG A 122 -14.18 -7.51 3.06
CA ARG A 122 -13.33 -7.32 4.23
C ARG A 122 -13.12 -8.67 4.89
N TYR A 123 -11.86 -9.00 5.13
CA TYR A 123 -11.45 -10.17 5.89
C TYR A 123 -11.18 -9.73 7.32
N GLY A 124 -11.70 -10.47 8.30
CA GLY A 124 -11.54 -10.16 9.72
C GLY A 124 -12.33 -8.94 10.23
N VAL A 125 -12.03 -8.52 11.47
CA VAL A 125 -12.77 -7.51 12.23
C VAL A 125 -11.94 -6.24 12.39
N LYS A 126 -12.55 -5.07 12.20
CA LYS A 126 -11.88 -3.76 12.40
C LYS A 126 -11.65 -3.48 13.88
N SER A 127 -10.59 -4.06 14.44
CA SER A 127 -10.16 -3.82 15.82
C SER A 127 -8.71 -3.37 15.85
N GLY A 128 -8.37 -2.48 16.78
CA GLY A 128 -7.02 -1.95 16.94
C GLY A 128 -6.68 -0.77 16.00
N ILE A 129 -5.42 -0.68 15.62
CA ILE A 129 -4.84 0.43 14.87
C ILE A 129 -4.97 0.19 13.38
N ARG A 130 -5.54 1.17 12.68
CA ARG A 130 -5.67 1.16 11.23
C ARG A 130 -4.35 1.54 10.55
N PHE A 131 -3.97 0.80 9.51
CA PHE A 131 -2.88 1.15 8.62
C PHE A 131 -3.29 1.05 7.14
N VAL A 132 -2.48 1.66 6.28
CA VAL A 132 -2.68 1.63 4.82
C VAL A 132 -1.34 1.46 4.11
N LEU A 133 -1.29 0.53 3.17
CA LEU A 133 -0.23 0.40 2.18
C LEU A 133 -0.76 0.92 0.84
N GLN A 134 -0.19 2.03 0.35
CA GLN A 134 -0.67 2.72 -0.86
C GLN A 134 0.44 3.56 -1.48
N GLY A 135 0.16 4.11 -2.68
CA GLY A 135 1.00 5.11 -3.34
C GLY A 135 1.41 4.74 -4.77
N GLY A 136 1.07 3.54 -5.23
CA GLY A 136 1.38 3.04 -6.57
C GLY A 136 0.77 1.66 -6.79
N LYS A 137 1.27 0.94 -7.82
CA LYS A 137 0.91 -0.46 -8.09
C LYS A 137 1.58 -1.33 -7.03
N ILE A 138 0.82 -2.16 -6.31
CA ILE A 138 1.39 -3.15 -5.40
C ILE A 138 1.91 -4.33 -6.23
N VAL A 139 3.17 -4.70 -6.00
CA VAL A 139 3.93 -5.67 -6.82
C VAL A 139 4.57 -6.80 -6.01
N GLY A 140 4.34 -6.85 -4.70
CA GLY A 140 4.94 -7.85 -3.83
C GLY A 140 4.54 -7.61 -2.39
N PHE A 141 4.67 -8.64 -1.55
CA PHE A 141 4.36 -8.57 -0.13
C PHE A 141 5.51 -9.13 0.70
N HIS A 142 5.65 -8.60 1.91
CA HIS A 142 6.58 -9.10 2.92
C HIS A 142 5.94 -8.90 4.29
N GLY A 143 6.44 -9.56 5.32
CA GLY A 143 5.84 -9.43 6.64
C GLY A 143 6.44 -10.38 7.67
N ARG A 144 5.65 -10.65 8.70
CA ARG A 144 6.01 -11.58 9.77
C ARG A 144 4.83 -12.48 10.12
N SER A 145 5.10 -13.76 10.30
CA SER A 145 4.07 -14.73 10.70
C SER A 145 4.63 -15.83 11.59
N THR A 146 3.74 -16.42 12.37
CA THR A 146 3.91 -17.69 13.08
C THR A 146 2.85 -18.65 12.54
N ASP A 147 1.98 -19.18 13.38
CA ASP A 147 0.69 -19.75 13.00
C ASP A 147 -0.35 -18.69 12.61
N VAL A 148 -0.09 -17.41 12.94
CA VAL A 148 -0.92 -16.26 12.56
C VAL A 148 -0.11 -15.15 11.89
N LEU A 149 -0.80 -14.24 11.19
CA LEU A 149 -0.16 -13.09 10.54
C LEU A 149 0.06 -11.96 11.56
N HIS A 150 1.33 -11.64 11.85
CA HIS A 150 1.70 -10.60 12.82
C HIS A 150 1.79 -9.22 12.18
N SER A 151 2.44 -9.11 11.02
CA SER A 151 2.58 -7.85 10.30
C SER A 151 2.60 -8.05 8.79
N LEU A 152 2.19 -7.00 8.07
CA LEU A 152 2.14 -6.98 6.62
C LEU A 152 2.73 -5.68 6.08
N GLY A 153 3.67 -5.82 5.16
CA GLY A 153 4.23 -4.78 4.32
C GLY A 153 4.08 -5.14 2.85
N ALA A 154 4.46 -4.21 1.97
CA ALA A 154 4.33 -4.42 0.53
C ALA A 154 5.43 -3.71 -0.25
N TYR A 155 5.66 -4.13 -1.48
CA TYR A 155 6.40 -3.39 -2.47
C TYR A 155 5.45 -2.64 -3.37
N MET A 156 5.72 -1.35 -3.59
CA MET A 156 4.97 -0.54 -4.54
C MET A 156 5.86 -0.12 -5.70
N SER A 157 5.34 -0.21 -6.92
CA SER A 157 5.95 0.32 -8.13
C SER A 157 5.26 1.63 -8.51
N LEU A 158 6.07 2.66 -8.73
CA LEU A 158 5.61 3.93 -9.27
C LEU A 158 5.78 3.93 -10.79
N PRO A 159 4.76 4.37 -11.55
CA PRO A 159 4.95 4.57 -12.99
C PRO A 159 6.09 5.59 -13.21
N SER A 160 7.01 5.24 -14.11
CA SER A 160 8.21 6.04 -14.42
C SER A 160 7.87 7.41 -15.04
N THR A 161 6.66 7.58 -15.56
CA THR A 161 6.15 8.86 -16.07
C THR A 161 4.84 9.26 -15.37
N PRO A 162 4.85 10.25 -14.46
CA PRO A 162 3.62 10.80 -13.94
C PRO A 162 2.85 11.52 -15.06
N LYS A 163 1.53 11.31 -15.14
CA LYS A 163 0.67 11.98 -16.13
C LYS A 163 0.69 13.52 -16.00
N LEU A 164 1.04 14.03 -14.82
CA LEU A 164 1.23 15.44 -14.54
C LEU A 164 2.64 15.64 -13.98
N LEU A 165 3.47 16.39 -14.70
CA LEU A 165 4.82 16.72 -14.26
C LEU A 165 4.79 17.96 -13.37
N GLY A 166 5.24 17.83 -12.12
CA GLY A 166 5.31 18.92 -11.17
C GLY A 166 6.39 18.65 -10.12
N LYS A 167 6.95 19.73 -9.55
CA LYS A 167 7.91 19.65 -8.46
C LYS A 167 7.31 20.29 -7.21
N TRP A 168 7.41 19.60 -6.08
CA TRP A 168 7.12 20.19 -4.79
C TRP A 168 8.18 21.23 -4.45
N THR A 169 7.76 22.46 -4.25
CA THR A 169 8.61 23.55 -3.79
C THR A 169 8.14 23.99 -2.42
N LYS A 170 9.00 23.83 -1.41
CA LYS A 170 8.78 24.45 -0.10
C LYS A 170 9.02 25.95 -0.27
N VAL A 171 7.97 26.74 -0.09
CA VAL A 171 8.04 28.20 -0.17
C VAL A 171 8.58 28.75 1.15
N GLU A 172 9.60 29.60 1.09
CA GLU A 172 10.11 30.32 2.25
C GLU A 172 9.20 31.51 2.57
N GLN A 173 8.93 31.73 3.86
CA GLN A 173 8.11 32.84 4.35
C GLN A 173 9.00 33.73 5.22
N ASN A 174 9.25 34.97 4.79
CA ASN A 174 10.18 35.90 5.43
C ASN A 174 9.49 37.09 6.14
N GLY A 175 8.17 37.02 6.35
CA GLY A 175 7.42 38.08 7.03
C GLY A 175 7.41 37.89 8.55
N GLU A 176 7.59 38.98 9.31
CA GLU A 176 7.57 38.97 10.78
C GLU A 176 6.18 38.63 11.35
N GLU A 177 5.10 39.05 10.68
CA GLU A 177 3.71 38.73 11.03
C GLU A 177 3.10 37.70 10.07
N GLY A 178 3.76 36.54 9.98
CA GLY A 178 3.21 35.40 9.25
C GLY A 178 1.98 34.80 9.92
N PRO A 179 1.18 34.02 9.18
CA PRO A 179 0.06 33.30 9.76
C PRO A 179 0.43 32.32 10.89
N GLY A 180 1.71 31.92 10.93
CA GLY A 180 2.22 30.92 11.87
C GLY A 180 1.59 29.53 11.69
N PRO A 181 1.92 28.57 12.56
CA PRO A 181 1.37 27.22 12.51
C PRO A 181 -0.14 27.21 12.86
N ARG A 182 -0.98 26.86 11.90
CA ARG A 182 -2.44 26.68 12.08
C ARG A 182 -3.04 25.75 11.02
N SER A 183 -4.17 25.14 11.33
CA SER A 183 -4.92 24.22 10.45
C SER A 183 -6.39 24.64 10.33
N ALA A 184 -7.13 24.17 9.32
CA ALA A 184 -8.54 24.52 9.06
C ALA A 184 -8.81 26.03 8.80
N HIS A 185 -7.92 26.67 8.02
CA HIS A 185 -8.06 28.06 7.60
C HIS A 185 -8.10 28.14 6.07
N ASP A 186 -8.78 29.16 5.53
CA ASP A 186 -8.90 29.34 4.09
C ASP A 186 -7.78 30.20 3.51
N ILE A 187 -7.36 29.86 2.30
CA ILE A 187 -6.45 30.67 1.50
C ILE A 187 -7.22 31.10 0.25
N THR A 188 -7.41 32.41 0.07
CA THR A 188 -8.00 32.96 -1.16
C THR A 188 -6.99 33.86 -1.85
N ARG A 189 -6.91 33.77 -3.19
CA ARG A 189 -6.11 34.68 -4.01
C ARG A 189 -6.90 35.95 -4.28
N LYS A 190 -6.42 37.12 -3.83
CA LYS A 190 -6.97 38.43 -4.21
C LYS A 190 -5.87 39.23 -4.90
N ASN A 191 -6.12 39.68 -6.14
CA ASN A 191 -5.21 40.53 -6.92
C ASN A 191 -3.76 40.00 -7.00
N GLY A 192 -3.59 38.69 -7.19
CA GLY A 192 -2.26 38.07 -7.29
C GLY A 192 -1.57 37.76 -5.96
N HIS A 193 -2.08 38.25 -4.83
CA HIS A 193 -1.60 37.91 -3.49
C HIS A 193 -2.50 36.86 -2.81
N PHE A 194 -1.90 35.91 -2.11
CA PHE A 194 -2.62 34.96 -1.26
C PHE A 194 -2.90 35.61 0.09
N ILE A 195 -4.17 35.74 0.46
CA ILE A 195 -4.60 36.30 1.74
C ILE A 195 -5.32 35.20 2.52
N PRO A 196 -4.87 34.85 3.74
CA PRO A 196 -5.58 33.90 4.57
C PRO A 196 -6.86 34.54 5.11
N LYS A 197 -7.98 33.81 5.03
CA LYS A 197 -9.25 34.19 5.66
C LYS A 197 -9.56 33.23 6.82
N LEU A 198 -10.03 33.79 7.92
CA LEU A 198 -10.63 33.03 9.01
C LEU A 198 -12.05 32.64 8.58
N GLY A 199 -12.31 31.34 8.47
CA GLY A 199 -13.67 30.83 8.30
C GLY A 199 -14.46 30.94 9.62
N PRO A 200 -15.80 31.00 9.58
CA PRO A 200 -16.60 30.93 10.80
C PRO A 200 -16.49 29.53 11.42
N TYR A 201 -16.26 29.48 12.72
CA TYR A 201 -16.35 28.26 13.52
C TYR A 201 -17.79 27.72 13.45
N VAL A 202 -17.95 26.45 13.09
CA VAL A 202 -19.18 25.65 13.29
C VAL A 202 -18.82 24.47 14.18
#